data_AF-A0A059CA55-F1
#
_entry.id   AF-A0A059CA55-F1
#
_cell.length_a   1.000
_cell.length_b   1.000
_cell.length_c   1.000
_cell.angle_alpha   90.00
_cell.angle_beta   90.00
_cell.angle_gamma   90.00
#
_symmetry.space_group_name_H-M   'P 1'
#
loop_
_entity.id
_entity.type
_entity.pdbx_description
1 polymer ?
#
loop_
_entity_poly.entity_id
_entity_poly.type
_entity_poly.pdbx_seq_one_letter_code
_entity_poly.pdbx_strand_id
1 'polypeptide(L)' 'MTIGNLDYTSTPENFKTLATCRSEVCKALGIPEGKCELSMGMSGDFEQAIEMGSTNVRIGSIIFGPREYPKKSLD' A
#
# COMPACT_ATOMS: atom_id res chain seq x y z
N MET A 1 5.64 -0.29 -5.44
CA MET A 1 4.30 -0.70 -5.87
C MET A 1 3.30 -0.10 -4.90
N THR A 2 2.74 1.04 -5.28
CA THR A 2 1.60 1.63 -4.61
C THR A 2 0.36 0.81 -4.97
N ILE A 3 -0.53 0.56 -4.01
CA ILE A 3 -1.88 0.09 -4.34
C ILE A 3 -2.61 1.35 -4.82
N GLY A 4 -2.59 1.63 -6.12
CA GLY A 4 -3.23 2.83 -6.66
C GLY A 4 -2.66 3.29 -7.99
N ASN A 5 -3.57 3.40 -8.96
CA ASN A 5 -3.59 4.07 -10.28
C ASN A 5 -2.28 4.17 -11.11
N LEU A 6 -2.41 4.19 -12.45
CA LEU A 6 -1.27 4.28 -13.40
C LEU A 6 -0.38 5.51 -13.15
N ASP A 7 -0.94 6.55 -12.53
CA ASP A 7 -0.28 7.80 -12.18
C ASP A 7 0.43 7.78 -10.80
N TYR A 8 0.46 6.62 -10.11
CA TYR A 8 1.03 6.45 -8.77
C TYR A 8 0.41 7.34 -7.69
N THR A 9 -0.78 7.90 -7.93
CA THR A 9 -1.50 8.67 -6.92
C THR A 9 -2.25 7.74 -5.98
N SER A 10 -1.88 7.76 -4.71
CA SER A 10 -2.67 7.16 -3.64
C SER A 10 -3.77 8.14 -3.28
N THR A 11 -4.97 7.93 -3.82
CA THR A 11 -6.14 8.61 -3.28
C THR A 11 -6.71 7.80 -2.11
N PRO A 12 -7.37 8.44 -1.13
CA PRO A 12 -8.04 7.74 -0.05
C PRO A 12 -9.01 6.65 -0.51
N GLU A 13 -9.58 6.78 -1.72
CA GLU A 13 -10.47 5.81 -2.35
C GLU A 13 -9.78 4.46 -2.58
N ASN A 14 -8.49 4.44 -2.96
CA ASN A 14 -7.76 3.19 -3.19
C ASN A 14 -7.64 2.37 -1.90
N PHE A 15 -7.36 3.04 -0.77
CA PHE A 15 -7.32 2.38 0.55
C PHE A 15 -8.69 1.85 0.96
N LYS A 16 -9.76 2.62 0.72
CA LYS A 16 -11.14 2.19 0.98
C LYS A 16 -11.49 0.94 0.17
N THR A 17 -11.19 0.94 -1.14
CA THR A 17 -11.48 -0.20 -2.00
C THR A 17 -10.78 -1.47 -1.52
N LEU A 18 -9.50 -1.38 -1.11
CA LEU A 18 -8.79 -2.55 -0.59
C LEU A 18 -9.38 -3.02 0.76
N ALA A 19 -9.73 -2.10 1.65
CA ALA A 19 -10.37 -2.43 2.92
C ALA A 19 -11.72 -3.12 2.72
N THR A 20 -12.56 -2.62 1.79
CA THR A 20 -13.82 -3.26 1.41
C THR A 20 -13.59 -4.67 0.84
N CYS A 21 -12.62 -4.83 -0.05
CA CYS A 21 -12.26 -6.13 -0.61
C CYS A 21 -11.86 -7.13 0.50
N ARG A 22 -11.06 -6.70 1.49
CA ARG A 22 -10.73 -7.52 2.66
C ARG A 22 -11.99 -7.98 3.39
N SER A 23 -12.91 -7.06 3.68
CA SER A 23 -14.17 -7.37 4.37
C SER A 23 -15.02 -8.38 3.60
N GLU A 24 -15.15 -8.21 2.28
CA GLU A 24 -15.90 -9.12 1.41
C GLU A 24 -15.30 -10.52 1.38
N VAL A 25 -13.97 -10.62 1.22
CA VAL A 25 -13.25 -11.91 1.22
C VAL A 25 -13.34 -12.59 2.58
N CYS A 26 -13.13 -11.85 3.67
CA CYS A 26 -13.26 -12.38 5.04
C CYS A 26 -14.67 -12.93 5.29
N LYS A 27 -15.71 -12.20 4.87
CA LYS A 27 -17.10 -12.65 4.96
C LYS A 27 -17.34 -13.90 4.14
N ALA A 28 -16.88 -13.95 2.89
CA ALA A 28 -17.07 -15.10 2.01
C ALA A 28 -16.38 -16.37 2.54
N LEU A 29 -15.24 -16.22 3.21
CA LEU A 29 -14.46 -17.33 3.75
C LEU A 29 -14.79 -17.67 5.22
N GLY A 30 -15.66 -16.89 5.88
CA GLY A 30 -15.96 -17.07 7.31
C GLY A 30 -14.75 -16.80 8.22
N ILE A 31 -13.81 -15.97 7.78
CA ILE A 31 -12.59 -15.63 8.52
C ILE A 31 -12.81 -14.27 9.22
N PRO A 32 -12.48 -14.11 10.51
CA PRO A 32 -12.52 -12.80 11.16
C PRO A 32 -11.55 -11.82 10.50
N GLU A 33 -11.97 -10.58 10.25
CA GLU A 33 -11.13 -9.57 9.60
C GLU A 33 -9.80 -9.32 10.34
N GLY A 34 -9.78 -9.43 11.67
CA GLY A 34 -8.56 -9.29 12.47
C GLY A 34 -7.50 -10.38 12.21
N LYS A 35 -7.84 -11.44 11.48
CA LYS A 35 -6.89 -12.47 11.00
C LYS A 35 -6.45 -12.26 9.55
N CYS A 36 -6.95 -11.22 8.88
CA CYS A 36 -6.57 -10.86 7.53
C CYS A 36 -5.85 -9.51 7.54
N GLU A 37 -4.54 -9.55 7.39
CA GLU A 37 -3.72 -8.33 7.39
C GLU A 37 -4.01 -7.45 6.18
N LEU A 38 -3.94 -6.13 6.39
CA LEU A 38 -4.14 -5.13 5.36
C LEU A 38 -2.80 -4.44 5.08
N SER A 39 -2.07 -4.94 4.07
CA SER A 39 -0.76 -4.42 3.70
C SER A 39 -0.90 -3.31 2.67
N MET A 40 -0.91 -2.05 3.12
CA MET A 40 -1.01 -0.87 2.24
C MET A 40 -0.28 0.34 2.83
N GLY A 41 0.11 1.29 1.97
CA GLY A 41 0.95 2.42 2.33
C GLY A 41 2.44 2.17 2.07
N MET A 42 3.09 3.18 1.53
CA MET A 42 4.51 3.28 1.24
C MET A 42 5.08 4.60 1.78
N SER A 43 6.34 4.89 1.46
CA SER A 43 7.02 6.10 1.93
C SER A 43 6.27 7.43 1.67
N GLY A 44 5.42 7.54 0.64
CA GLY A 44 4.73 8.81 0.35
C GLY A 44 3.38 9.00 1.05
N ASP A 45 2.81 7.94 1.63
CA ASP A 45 1.37 7.88 1.96
C ASP A 45 1.06 6.97 3.16
N PHE A 46 2.08 6.53 3.92
CA PHE A 46 1.91 5.59 5.02
C PHE A 46 1.04 6.13 6.15
N GLU A 47 1.05 7.44 6.43
CA GLU A 47 0.21 8.05 7.47
C GLU A 47 -1.28 7.90 7.14
N GLN A 48 -1.66 8.26 5.91
CA GLN A 48 -3.03 8.06 5.42
C GLN A 48 -3.40 6.58 5.39
N ALA A 49 -2.48 5.70 5.00
CA ALA A 49 -2.73 4.26 5.03
C ALA A 49 -3.02 3.74 6.46
N ILE A 50 -2.33 4.27 7.47
CA ILE A 50 -2.57 3.94 8.90
C ILE A 50 -3.96 4.44 9.33
N GLU A 51 -4.32 5.69 9.01
CA GLU A 51 -5.65 6.24 9.28
C GLU A 51 -6.78 5.40 8.65
N MET A 52 -6.49 4.80 7.48
CA MET A 52 -7.41 3.93 6.76
C MET A 52 -7.37 2.46 7.20
N GLY A 53 -6.64 2.12 8.27
CA GLY A 53 -6.65 0.79 8.89
C GLY A 53 -5.61 -0.20 8.36
N SER A 54 -4.52 0.28 7.76
CA SER A 54 -3.38 -0.56 7.39
C SER A 54 -2.78 -1.25 8.61
N THR A 55 -2.48 -2.54 8.48
CA THR A 55 -1.75 -3.31 9.51
C THR A 55 -0.26 -3.42 9.18
N ASN A 56 0.13 -3.17 7.92
CA ASN A 56 1.51 -3.21 7.47
C ASN A 56 1.78 -2.09 6.45
N VAL A 57 2.78 -1.26 6.73
CA VAL A 57 3.28 -0.23 5.82
C VAL A 57 4.67 -0.61 5.28
N ARG A 58 4.99 -0.18 4.06
CA ARG A 58 6.24 -0.57 3.37
C ARG A 58 7.13 0.65 3.11
N ILE A 59 8.04 0.93 4.03
CA ILE A 59 8.86 2.15 3.99
C ILE A 59 10.25 1.84 3.44
N GLY A 60 10.62 2.54 2.36
CA GLY A 60 11.93 2.41 1.71
C GLY A 60 12.67 3.73 1.69
N SER A 61 12.31 4.62 0.77
CA SER A 61 13.06 5.86 0.50
C SER A 61 13.15 6.84 1.67
N ILE A 62 12.16 6.84 2.57
CA ILE A 62 12.24 7.63 3.81
C ILE A 62 13.33 7.11 4.75
N ILE A 63 13.55 5.79 4.80
CA ILE A 63 14.55 5.18 5.67
C ILE A 63 15.93 5.19 5.01
N PHE A 64 15.99 4.82 3.72
CA PHE A 64 17.24 4.53 3.01
C PHE A 64 17.66 5.61 2.00
N GLY A 65 16.84 6.65 1.79
CA GLY A 65 17.09 7.66 0.75
C GLY A 65 16.69 7.21 -0.66
N PRO A 66 16.94 8.06 -1.68
CA PRO A 66 16.63 7.76 -3.07
C PRO A 66 17.47 6.58 -3.58
N ARG A 67 16.91 5.78 -4.49
CA ARG A 67 17.67 4.71 -5.15
C ARG A 67 18.64 5.31 -6.16
N GLU A 68 19.92 4.94 -6.07
CA GLU A 68 20.89 5.23 -7.11
C GLU A 68 20.70 4.28 -8.29
N TYR A 69 20.44 4.83 -9.47
CA TYR A 69 20.37 4.05 -10.71
C TYR A 69 21.62 4.33 -11.53
N PRO A 70 22.35 3.29 -11.99
CA PRO A 70 23.48 3.49 -12.89
C PRO A 70 22.99 4.18 -14.16
N LYS A 71 23.78 5.14 -14.66
CA LYS A 71 23.50 5.77 -15.96
C LYS A 71 23.51 4.66 -17.02
N LYS A 72 22.46 4.56 -17.83
CA LYS A 72 22.48 3.70 -19.03
C LYS A 72 23.69 4.11 -19.87
N SER A 73 24.57 3.17 -20.18
CA SER A 73 25.56 3.38 -21.23
C SER A 73 24.79 3.62 -22.52
N LEU A 74 25.09 4.73 -23.19
CA LEU A 74 24.67 4.98 -24.55
C LEU A 74 25.68 4.23 -25.41
N ASP A 75 25.39 2.96 -25.68
CA ASP A 75 26.06 2.19 -26.73
C ASP A 75 25.25 2.31 -28.03
#